data_AF-A0A0Q0D3Q8-F1
#
_entry.id   AF-A0A0Q0D3Q8-F1
#
_cell.length_a   1.000
_cell.length_b   1.000
_cell.length_c   1.000
_cell.angle_alpha   90.00
_cell.angle_beta   90.00
_cell.angle_gamma   90.00
#
_symmetry.space_group_name_H-M   'P 1'
#
loop_
_entity.id
_entity.type
_entity.pdbx_description
1 polymer ?
#
loop_
_entity_poly.entity_id
_entity_poly.type
_entity_poly.pdbx_seq_one_letter_code
_entity_poly.pdbx_strand_id
1 'polypeptide(L)'
;MSHMVSVLIDHDVIARHSSDPYTFYDLGDSYCSNPFWSSCPHRMACAGCDFNIPKASARAQTLESKASIGYYLEAVPLTADERAIVEGDLAKLDGLIRKLDDVPTLDGRTPGQIEAKKNR
;
A
#
# COMPACT_ATOMS: atom_id res chain seq x y z
N MET A 1 2.03 28.53 -0.40
CA MET A 1 2.58 27.63 0.63
C MET A 1 2.72 26.25 0.00
N SER A 2 3.94 25.70 -0.02
CA SER A 2 4.15 24.31 -0.48
C SER A 2 3.66 23.39 0.63
N HIS A 3 2.52 22.74 0.43
CA HIS A 3 2.08 21.69 1.35
C HIS A 3 2.92 20.45 1.04
N MET A 4 3.74 20.03 2.00
CA MET A 4 4.45 18.77 1.92
C MET A 4 3.42 17.65 1.80
N VAL A 5 3.49 16.86 0.72
CA VAL A 5 2.65 15.66 0.58
C VAL A 5 3.20 14.58 1.51
N SER A 6 2.33 13.96 2.29
CA SER A 6 2.72 12.79 3.08
C SER A 6 2.81 11.57 2.16
N VAL A 7 3.78 10.69 2.41
CA VAL A 7 3.99 9.48 1.60
C VAL A 7 4.16 8.30 2.54
N LEU A 8 3.35 7.27 2.34
CA LEU A 8 3.55 5.96 2.96
C LEU A 8 4.52 5.16 2.08
N ILE A 9 5.52 4.55 2.70
CA ILE A 9 6.54 3.74 2.03
C ILE A 9 6.46 2.30 2.54
N ASP A 10 6.26 1.36 1.61
CA ASP A 10 6.37 -0.08 1.90
C ASP A 10 7.84 -0.54 1.72
N HIS A 11 8.55 -0.61 2.85
CA HIS A 11 9.97 -0.97 2.86
C HIS A 11 10.23 -2.44 2.52
N ASP A 12 9.25 -3.35 2.69
CA ASP A 12 9.47 -4.77 2.38
C ASP A 12 9.49 -5.03 0.87
N VAL A 13 8.68 -4.29 0.11
CA VAL A 13 8.72 -4.36 -1.36
C VAL A 13 10.11 -3.97 -1.87
N ILE A 14 10.70 -2.93 -1.28
CA ILE A 14 12.06 -2.48 -1.58
C ILE A 14 13.08 -3.57 -1.19
N ALA A 15 13.00 -4.09 0.03
CA ALA A 15 13.92 -5.10 0.56
C ALA A 15 13.90 -6.41 -0.25
N ARG A 16 12.74 -6.78 -0.80
CA ARG A 16 12.55 -7.97 -1.64
C ARG A 16 12.89 -7.73 -3.12
N HIS A 17 13.22 -6.50 -3.51
CA HIS A 17 13.41 -6.10 -4.91
C HIS A 17 12.21 -6.48 -5.81
N SER A 18 10.99 -6.34 -5.29
CA SER A 18 9.77 -6.58 -6.07
C SER A 18 9.44 -5.38 -6.97
N SER A 19 8.69 -5.65 -8.05
CA SER A 19 8.13 -4.62 -8.94
C SER A 19 6.81 -4.01 -8.45
N ASP A 20 6.33 -4.46 -7.29
CA ASP A 20 5.09 -3.95 -6.71
C ASP A 20 5.19 -2.45 -6.36
N PRO A 21 4.07 -1.71 -6.32
CA PRO A 21 4.08 -0.34 -5.84
C PRO A 21 4.53 -0.26 -4.38
N TYR A 22 5.46 0.65 -4.08
CA TYR A 22 6.00 0.84 -2.72
C TYR A 22 5.86 2.28 -2.20
N THR A 23 5.46 3.24 -3.04
CA THR A 23 5.17 4.62 -2.64
C THR A 23 3.68 4.92 -2.77
N PHE A 24 3.09 5.46 -1.72
CA PHE A 24 1.68 5.76 -1.64
C PHE A 24 1.49 7.21 -1.17
N TYR A 25 1.22 8.11 -2.11
CA TYR A 25 1.05 9.54 -1.86
C TYR A 25 -0.31 9.80 -1.23
N ASP A 26 -0.32 10.47 -0.08
CA ASP A 26 -1.56 10.82 0.65
C ASP A 26 -2.29 11.96 -0.05
N LEU A 27 -3.54 11.72 -0.46
CA LEU A 27 -4.41 12.68 -1.12
C LEU A 27 -5.55 13.19 -0.22
N GLY A 28 -5.56 12.80 1.05
CA GLY A 28 -6.65 13.06 2.00
C GLY A 28 -7.48 11.82 2.26
N ASP A 29 -8.45 11.52 1.39
CA ASP A 29 -9.38 10.39 1.50
C ASP A 29 -8.89 9.09 0.82
N SER A 30 -7.83 9.19 0.03
CA SER A 30 -7.20 8.07 -0.65
C SER A 30 -5.67 8.20 -0.71
N TYR A 31 -5.04 7.13 -1.18
CA TYR A 31 -3.65 7.12 -1.59
C TYR A 31 -3.52 7.01 -3.12
N CYS A 32 -2.46 7.58 -3.68
CA CYS A 32 -2.04 7.32 -5.06
C CYS A 32 -0.78 6.46 -5.08
N SER A 33 -0.82 5.32 -5.77
CA SER A 33 0.32 4.41 -5.93
C SER A 33 1.19 4.71 -7.16
N ASN A 34 0.89 5.77 -7.92
CA ASN A 34 1.72 6.17 -9.06
C ASN A 34 3.03 6.81 -8.55
N PRO A 35 4.20 6.21 -8.83
CA PRO A 35 5.49 6.74 -8.36
C PRO A 35 5.83 8.12 -8.95
N PHE A 36 5.10 8.57 -9.98
CA PHE A 36 5.26 9.87 -10.62
C PHE A 36 4.10 10.83 -10.34
N TRP A 37 3.39 10.67 -9.20
CA TRP A 37 2.25 11.53 -8.83
C TRP A 37 2.54 13.03 -8.97
N SER A 38 3.74 13.48 -8.56
CA SER A 38 4.14 14.89 -8.61
C SER A 38 4.17 15.46 -10.02
N SER A 39 4.35 14.63 -11.05
CA SER A 39 4.32 15.03 -12.47
C SER A 39 3.07 14.56 -13.21
N CYS A 40 2.13 13.88 -12.53
CA CYS A 40 0.93 13.36 -13.16
C CYS A 40 0.00 14.50 -13.62
N PRO A 41 -0.40 14.56 -14.91
CA PRO A 41 -1.30 15.61 -15.41
C PRO A 41 -2.70 15.53 -14.81
N HIS A 42 -3.07 14.37 -14.27
CA HIS A 42 -4.37 14.10 -13.64
C HIS A 42 -4.31 14.09 -12.11
N ARG A 43 -3.26 14.63 -11.49
CA ARG A 43 -3.05 14.56 -10.02
C ARG A 43 -4.14 15.20 -9.16
N MET A 44 -5.09 15.91 -9.77
CA MET A 44 -6.27 16.50 -9.13
C MET A 44 -7.56 15.69 -9.34
N ALA A 45 -7.52 14.58 -10.09
CA ALA A 45 -8.66 13.74 -10.44
C ALA A 45 -8.40 12.26 -10.12
N CYS A 46 -7.70 11.99 -9.01
CA CYS A 46 -7.23 10.65 -8.68
C CYS A 46 -8.34 9.65 -8.39
N ALA A 47 -9.50 10.07 -7.87
CA ALA A 47 -10.57 9.14 -7.45
C ALA A 47 -11.02 8.13 -8.52
N GLY A 48 -10.97 8.51 -9.81
CA GLY A 48 -11.32 7.65 -10.94
C GLY A 48 -10.14 6.93 -11.60
N CYS A 49 -8.93 7.07 -11.06
CA CYS A 49 -7.71 6.50 -11.63
C CYS A 49 -7.42 5.12 -11.05
N ASP A 50 -6.83 4.24 -11.84
CA ASP A 50 -6.42 2.90 -11.41
C ASP A 50 -5.37 2.87 -10.30
N PHE A 51 -4.60 3.96 -10.13
CA PHE A 51 -3.62 4.09 -9.05
C PHE A 51 -4.24 4.51 -7.71
N ASN A 52 -5.55 4.77 -7.68
CA ASN A 52 -6.25 5.23 -6.49
C ASN A 52 -6.55 4.08 -5.53
N ILE A 53 -6.19 4.26 -4.27
CA ILE A 53 -6.47 3.31 -3.20
C ILE A 53 -7.25 4.06 -2.11
N PRO A 54 -8.58 3.91 -2.04
CA PRO A 54 -9.39 4.57 -1.01
C PRO A 54 -8.94 4.17 0.40
N LYS A 55 -8.78 5.13 1.32
CA LYS A 55 -8.34 4.83 2.71
C LYS A 55 -9.31 3.94 3.47
N ALA A 56 -10.60 4.01 3.13
CA ALA A 56 -11.62 3.14 3.70
C ALA A 56 -11.51 1.67 3.23
N SER A 57 -10.67 1.36 2.24
CA SER A 57 -10.49 -0.01 1.75
C SER A 57 -9.66 -0.85 2.73
N ALA A 58 -9.92 -2.16 2.76
CA ALA A 58 -9.11 -3.10 3.54
C ALA A 58 -7.63 -3.05 3.13
N ARG A 59 -7.34 -2.82 1.84
CA ARG A 59 -5.96 -2.71 1.34
C ARG A 59 -5.24 -1.51 1.94
N ALA A 60 -5.85 -0.32 1.93
CA ALA A 60 -5.25 0.87 2.51
C ALA A 60 -5.04 0.74 4.02
N GLN A 61 -6.02 0.23 4.76
CA GLN A 61 -5.89 0.00 6.21
C GLN A 61 -4.75 -0.99 6.52
N THR A 62 -4.58 -2.01 5.68
CA THR A 62 -3.48 -2.98 5.82
C THR A 62 -2.12 -2.34 5.52
N LEU A 63 -2.02 -1.48 4.51
CA LEU A 63 -0.81 -0.71 4.19
C LEU A 63 -0.43 0.26 5.32
N GLU A 64 -1.40 1.00 5.89
CA GLU A 64 -1.18 1.88 7.04
C GLU A 64 -0.69 1.10 8.26
N SER A 65 -1.32 -0.05 8.54
CA SER A 65 -0.92 -0.93 9.65
C SER A 65 0.50 -1.47 9.45
N LYS A 66 0.84 -1.84 8.22
CA LYS A 66 2.16 -2.31 7.83
C LYS A 66 3.23 -1.23 8.04
N ALA A 67 2.95 0.00 7.62
CA ALA A 67 3.85 1.14 7.82
C ALA A 67 4.06 1.43 9.32
N SER A 68 2.98 1.36 10.12
CA SER A 68 3.06 1.52 11.58
C SER A 68 3.92 0.44 12.23
N ILE A 69 3.81 -0.82 11.80
CA ILE A 69 4.63 -1.93 12.30
C ILE A 69 6.09 -1.78 11.87
N GLY A 70 6.35 -1.37 10.63
CA GLY A 70 7.70 -1.07 10.14
C GLY A 70 8.40 -0.03 11.02
N TYR A 71 7.67 1.02 11.42
CA TYR A 71 8.20 2.01 12.36
C TYR A 71 8.63 1.40 13.71
N TYR A 72 7.90 0.42 14.24
CA TYR A 72 8.33 -0.27 15.46
C TYR A 72 9.65 -1.02 15.27
N LEU A 73 9.82 -1.70 14.15
CA LEU A 73 11.04 -2.45 13.85
C LEU A 73 12.28 -1.56 13.70
N GLU A 74 12.08 -0.32 13.25
CA GLU A 74 13.13 0.67 12.97
C GLU A 74 13.44 1.58 14.16
N ALA A 75 12.42 2.07 14.86
CA ALA A 75 12.57 3.18 15.81
C ALA A 75 12.41 2.76 17.29
N VAL A 76 11.82 1.59 17.56
CA VAL A 76 11.59 1.13 18.94
C VAL A 76 12.69 0.13 19.34
N PRO A 77 13.30 0.26 20.53
CA PRO A 77 14.28 -0.70 21.04
C PRO A 77 13.57 -1.97 21.53
N LEU A 78 13.10 -2.79 20.59
CA LEU A 78 12.41 -4.05 20.86
C LEU A 78 13.37 -5.11 21.43
N THR A 79 12.89 -5.87 22.42
CA THR A 79 13.52 -7.14 22.80
C THR A 79 13.43 -8.16 21.67
N ALA A 80 14.18 -9.26 21.78
CA ALA A 80 14.13 -10.33 20.76
C ALA A 80 12.73 -10.93 20.61
N ASP A 81 12.02 -11.14 21.71
CA ASP A 81 10.67 -11.71 21.71
C ASP A 81 9.65 -10.73 21.10
N GLU A 82 9.72 -9.44 21.46
CA GLU A 82 8.86 -8.40 20.87
C GLU A 82 9.12 -8.25 19.37
N ARG A 83 10.38 -8.26 18.95
CA ARG A 83 10.75 -8.22 17.52
C ARG A 83 10.14 -9.40 16.77
N ALA A 84 10.25 -10.62 17.30
CA ALA A 84 9.69 -11.81 16.66
C ALA A 84 8.15 -11.73 16.51
N ILE A 85 7.46 -11.15 17.51
CA ILE A 85 6.00 -10.91 17.43
C ILE A 85 5.68 -9.92 16.32
N VAL A 86 6.38 -8.78 16.28
CA VAL A 86 6.15 -7.72 15.30
C VAL A 86 6.44 -8.19 13.87
N GLU A 87 7.53 -8.94 13.66
CA GLU A 87 7.85 -9.57 12.37
C GLU A 87 6.78 -10.59 11.96
N GLY A 88 6.26 -11.35 12.92
CA GLY A 88 5.16 -12.27 12.68
C GLY A 88 3.86 -11.58 12.24
N ASP A 89 3.52 -10.44 12.83
CA ASP A 89 2.35 -9.65 12.43
C ASP A 89 2.55 -8.97 11.07
N LEU A 90 3.75 -8.46 10.80
CA LEU A 90 4.13 -7.95 9.48
C LEU A 90 3.89 -9.00 8.38
N ALA A 91 4.33 -10.24 8.61
CA ALA A 91 4.12 -11.35 7.68
C ALA A 91 2.63 -11.68 7.46
N LYS A 92 1.79 -11.53 8.49
CA LYS A 92 0.32 -11.74 8.36
C LYS A 92 -0.33 -10.63 7.54
N LEU A 93 0.09 -9.38 7.72
CA LEU A 93 -0.40 -8.25 6.92
C LEU A 93 -0.01 -8.40 5.45
N ASP A 94 1.23 -8.81 5.16
CA ASP A 94 1.66 -9.20 3.81
C ASP A 94 0.83 -10.33 3.22
N GLY A 95 0.47 -11.32 4.05
CA GLY A 95 -0.47 -12.37 3.67
C GLY A 95 -1.86 -11.84 3.34
N LEU A 96 -2.36 -10.86 4.11
CA LEU A 96 -3.66 -10.24 3.87
C LEU A 96 -3.67 -9.44 2.55
N ILE A 97 -2.64 -8.63 2.28
CA ILE A 97 -2.54 -7.86 1.02
C ILE A 97 -2.67 -8.80 -0.18
N ARG A 98 -1.91 -9.91 -0.20
CA ARG A 98 -1.97 -10.90 -1.28
C ARG A 98 -3.34 -11.56 -1.40
N LYS A 99 -3.98 -11.91 -0.28
CA LYS A 99 -5.33 -12.50 -0.29
C LYS A 99 -6.37 -11.54 -0.87
N LEU A 100 -6.22 -10.23 -0.66
CA LEU A 100 -7.15 -9.24 -1.21
C LEU A 100 -7.15 -9.20 -2.74
N ASP A 101 -6.08 -9.65 -3.40
CA ASP A 101 -6.00 -9.73 -4.86
C ASP A 101 -6.94 -10.77 -5.47
N ASP A 102 -7.38 -11.72 -4.64
CA ASP A 102 -8.31 -12.79 -4.98
C ASP A 102 -9.73 -12.54 -4.44
N VAL A 103 -9.97 -11.43 -3.73
CA VAL A 103 -11.31 -11.07 -3.25
C VAL A 103 -12.10 -10.41 -4.38
N PRO A 104 -13.29 -10.94 -4.75
CA PRO A 104 -14.12 -10.32 -5.78
C PRO A 104 -14.52 -8.89 -5.42
N THR A 105 -14.41 -8.00 -6.39
CA THR A 105 -15.02 -6.66 -6.31
C THR A 105 -16.53 -6.73 -6.58
N LEU A 106 -17.22 -5.59 -6.51
CA LEU A 106 -18.68 -5.54 -6.70
C LEU A 106 -19.16 -6.07 -8.06
N ASP A 107 -18.30 -6.09 -9.08
CA ASP A 107 -18.64 -6.63 -10.40
C ASP A 107 -18.30 -8.12 -10.57
N GLY A 108 -17.87 -8.78 -9.49
CA GLY A 108 -17.53 -10.21 -9.44
C GLY A 108 -16.12 -10.55 -9.90
N ARG A 109 -15.36 -9.61 -10.46
CA ARG A 109 -13.96 -9.82 -10.84
C ARG A 109 -13.02 -9.54 -9.66
N THR A 110 -11.94 -10.30 -9.55
CA THR A 110 -10.89 -10.03 -8.56
C THR A 110 -9.89 -9.00 -9.09
N PRO A 111 -9.16 -8.26 -8.24
CA PRO A 111 -8.07 -7.38 -8.66
C PRO A 111 -7.08 -8.06 -9.61
N GLY A 112 -6.64 -9.29 -9.31
CA GLY A 112 -5.71 -10.03 -10.17
C GLY A 112 -6.27 -10.29 -11.58
N GLN A 113 -7.57 -10.51 -11.72
CA GLN A 113 -8.23 -10.67 -13.02
C GLN A 113 -8.33 -9.33 -13.79
N ILE A 114 -8.54 -8.22 -13.09
CA ILE A 114 -8.63 -6.88 -13.69
C ILE A 114 -7.26 -6.48 -14.25
N GLU A 115 -6.18 -6.73 -13.52
CA GLU A 115 -4.81 -6.41 -13.95
C GLU A 115 -4.34 -7.28 -15.12
N ALA A 116 -4.61 -8.60 -15.08
CA ALA A 116 -4.25 -9.51 -16.17
C ALA A 116 -4.89 -9.13 -17.52
N LYS A 117 -6.08 -8.51 -17.50
CA LYS A 117 -6.77 -8.05 -18.71
C LYS A 117 -6.16 -6.76 -19.29
N LYS A 118 -5.47 -5.95 -18.48
CA LYS A 118 -4.80 -4.72 -18.96
C LYS A 118 -3.50 -5.02 -19.73
N ASN A 119 -2.87 -6.16 -19.44
CA ASN A 119 -1.62 -6.60 -20.07
C ASN A 119 -1.84 -7.42 -21.36
N ARG A 120 -3.07 -7.47 -21.88
CA ARG A 120 -3.47 -8.22 -23.08
C ARG A 120 -4.09 -7.29 -24.10
#